data_AF-A0A6P4D711-F1
#
_entry.id   AF-A0A6P4D711-F1
#
_cell.length_a   1.000
_cell.length_b   1.000
_cell.length_c   1.000
_cell.angle_alpha   90.00
_cell.angle_beta   90.00
_cell.angle_gamma   90.00
#
_symmetry.space_group_name_H-M   'P 1'
#
loop_
_entity.id
_entity.type
_entity.pdbx_description
1 polymer ?
#
loop_
_entity_poly.entity_id
_entity_poly.type
_entity_poly.pdbx_seq_one_letter_code
_entity_poly.pdbx_strand_id
1 'polypeptide(L)'
;MSPYQLVYDKACHLPMKLEHRAYWATKFLKFNTNAAGEKRLLQLDDFDEFRVEVYENAKLYKEKTKMWQDKRISTRIFDPGQMVLLFNSRLKRFSRKLKSRWFGVFTITKVSPYGYVEVMEESSGRKFIVNGQRLKHYLGGDIDCQRTIQLLT
;
A
#
# COMPACT_ATOMS: atom_id res chain seq x y z
N MET A 1 43.08 34.97 -32.29
CA MET A 1 43.24 36.27 -31.60
C MET A 1 42.88 36.07 -30.13
N SER A 2 43.84 36.21 -29.21
CA SER A 2 43.62 36.01 -27.76
C SER A 2 42.88 37.23 -27.18
N PRO A 3 41.93 37.07 -26.23
CA PRO A 3 41.25 38.19 -25.58
C PRO A 3 42.20 39.24 -24.98
N TYR A 4 43.38 38.83 -24.50
CA TYR A 4 44.40 39.75 -24.00
C TYR A 4 45.01 40.62 -25.10
N GLN A 5 45.26 40.04 -26.28
CA GLN A 5 45.78 40.78 -27.43
C GLN A 5 44.79 41.83 -27.94
N LEU A 6 43.48 41.54 -27.88
CA LEU A 6 42.43 42.49 -28.24
C LEU A 6 42.31 43.68 -27.28
N VAL A 7 42.66 43.50 -26.01
CA VAL A 7 42.53 44.54 -24.98
C VAL A 7 43.82 45.35 -24.81
N TYR A 8 44.98 44.73 -25.00
CA TYR A 8 46.28 45.34 -24.70
C TYR A 8 47.18 45.51 -25.93
N ASP A 9 46.74 45.13 -27.13
CA ASP A 9 47.48 45.19 -28.41
C ASP A 9 48.92 44.66 -28.36
N LYS A 10 49.21 43.74 -27.43
CA LYS A 10 50.53 43.10 -27.25
C LYS A 10 50.39 41.58 -27.18
N ALA A 11 51.31 40.87 -27.83
CA ALA A 11 51.42 39.42 -27.72
C ALA A 11 51.77 39.05 -26.26
N CYS A 12 50.88 38.32 -25.58
CA CYS A 12 51.14 37.85 -24.23
C CYS A 12 51.92 36.54 -24.30
N HIS A 13 53.19 36.55 -23.91
CA HIS A 13 53.92 35.31 -23.64
C HIS A 13 53.50 34.83 -22.24
N LEU A 14 52.48 33.98 -22.17
CA LEU A 14 52.23 33.25 -20.92
C LEU A 14 53.52 32.50 -20.57
N PRO A 15 54.11 32.71 -19.38
CA PRO A 15 55.30 31.97 -19.02
C PRO A 15 54.92 30.49 -18.99
N MET A 16 55.61 29.66 -19.76
CA MET A 16 55.44 28.21 -19.88
C MET A 16 55.26 27.50 -18.52
N LYS A 17 55.82 28.08 -17.46
CA LYS A 17 55.66 27.66 -16.06
C LYS A 17 54.21 27.67 -15.57
N LEU A 18 53.38 28.64 -15.97
CA LEU A 18 51.96 28.70 -15.63
C LEU A 18 51.16 27.64 -16.39
N GLU A 19 51.41 27.48 -17.68
CA GLU A 19 50.75 26.45 -18.50
C GLU A 19 51.10 25.04 -18.02
N HIS A 20 52.37 24.80 -17.70
CA HIS A 20 52.83 23.54 -17.13
C HIS A 20 52.18 23.26 -15.75
N ARG A 21 52.05 24.28 -14.88
CA ARG A 21 51.33 24.14 -13.60
C ARG A 21 49.85 23.80 -13.80
N ALA A 22 49.17 24.45 -14.75
CA ALA A 22 47.78 24.14 -15.09
C ALA A 22 47.64 22.71 -15.67
N TYR A 23 48.58 22.29 -16.50
CA TYR A 23 48.64 20.94 -17.05
C TYR A 23 48.79 19.88 -15.95
N TRP A 24 49.71 20.08 -15.00
CA TRP A 24 49.91 19.16 -13.87
C TRP A 24 48.73 19.14 -12.91
N ALA A 25 48.11 20.29 -12.61
CA ALA A 25 46.89 20.34 -11.82
C ALA A 25 45.75 19.54 -12.49
N THR A 26 45.60 19.68 -13.80
CA THR A 26 44.61 18.92 -14.60
C THR A 26 44.93 17.42 -14.60
N LYS A 27 46.21 17.03 -14.74
CA LYS A 27 46.63 15.62 -14.67
C LYS A 27 46.35 15.04 -13.28
N PHE A 28 46.67 15.78 -12.23
CA PHE A 28 46.44 15.39 -10.84
C PHE A 28 44.95 15.19 -10.54
N LEU A 29 44.09 16.11 -10.99
CA LEU A 29 42.62 15.97 -10.88
C LEU A 29 42.08 14.74 -11.63
N LYS A 30 42.67 14.37 -12.77
CA LYS A 30 42.28 13.20 -13.58
C LYS A 30 42.72 11.85 -12.99
N PHE A 31 43.70 11.81 -12.09
CA PHE A 31 44.22 10.53 -11.56
C PHE A 31 43.22 9.76 -10.71
N ASN A 32 42.24 10.43 -10.08
CA ASN A 32 41.27 9.79 -9.20
C ASN A 32 39.90 9.56 -9.85
N THR A 33 39.69 9.95 -11.13
CA THR A 33 38.36 9.89 -11.74
C THR A 33 37.93 8.45 -12.04
N ASN A 34 38.86 7.60 -12.48
CA ASN A 34 38.54 6.21 -12.82
C ASN A 34 38.27 5.38 -11.56
N ALA A 35 39.17 5.44 -10.57
CA ALA A 35 38.97 4.77 -9.27
C ALA A 35 37.72 5.28 -8.53
N ALA A 36 37.41 6.59 -8.60
CA ALA A 36 36.17 7.13 -8.06
C ALA A 36 34.93 6.66 -8.85
N GLY A 37 35.06 6.47 -10.16
CA GLY A 37 34.02 5.91 -11.03
C GLY A 37 33.71 4.46 -10.70
N GLU A 38 34.74 3.61 -10.58
CA GLU A 38 34.62 2.21 -10.17
C GLU A 38 34.01 2.09 -8.77
N LYS A 39 34.47 2.91 -7.81
CA LYS A 39 33.88 2.94 -6.47
C LYS A 39 32.39 3.31 -6.48
N ARG A 40 31.99 4.27 -7.31
CA ARG A 40 30.57 4.64 -7.47
C ARG A 40 29.75 3.52 -8.11
N LEU A 41 30.32 2.82 -9.09
CA LEU A 41 29.65 1.69 -9.73
C LEU A 41 29.39 0.57 -8.73
N LEU A 42 30.42 0.18 -7.96
CA LEU A 42 30.27 -0.82 -6.88
C LEU A 42 29.21 -0.41 -5.86
N GLN A 43 29.19 0.87 -5.46
CA GLN A 43 28.15 1.38 -4.55
C GLN A 43 26.75 1.26 -5.15
N LEU A 44 26.59 1.48 -6.46
CA LEU A 44 25.29 1.34 -7.13
C LEU A 44 24.86 -0.13 -7.20
N ASP A 45 25.79 -1.03 -7.51
CA ASP A 45 25.53 -2.48 -7.54
C ASP A 45 25.09 -2.96 -6.14
N ASP A 46 25.80 -2.54 -5.08
CA ASP A 46 25.41 -2.82 -3.69
C ASP A 46 23.97 -2.33 -3.41
N PHE A 47 23.62 -1.12 -3.83
CA PHE A 47 22.27 -0.57 -3.63
C PHE A 47 21.20 -1.35 -4.39
N ASP A 48 21.51 -1.82 -5.60
CA ASP A 48 20.58 -2.62 -6.38
C ASP A 48 20.38 -4.02 -5.78
N GLU A 49 21.43 -4.64 -5.22
CA GLU A 49 21.30 -5.86 -4.43
C GLU A 49 20.39 -5.66 -3.21
N PHE A 50 20.62 -4.59 -2.42
CA PHE A 50 19.76 -4.26 -1.28
C PHE A 50 18.31 -4.06 -1.69
N ARG A 51 18.06 -3.43 -2.83
CA ARG A 51 16.71 -3.23 -3.35
C ARG A 51 16.03 -4.55 -3.66
N VAL A 52 16.72 -5.44 -4.37
CA VAL A 52 16.20 -6.78 -4.70
C VAL A 52 15.85 -7.53 -3.42
N GLU A 53 16.76 -7.56 -2.45
CA GLU A 53 16.54 -8.23 -1.16
C GLU A 53 15.32 -7.65 -0.42
N VAL A 54 15.19 -6.31 -0.35
CA VAL A 54 14.03 -5.66 0.28
C VAL A 54 12.73 -6.01 -0.43
N TYR A 55 12.71 -6.04 -1.76
CA TYR A 55 11.51 -6.42 -2.52
C TYR A 55 11.12 -7.88 -2.30
N GLU A 56 12.08 -8.79 -2.30
CA GLU A 56 11.86 -10.21 -2.00
C GLU A 56 11.31 -10.40 -0.58
N ASN A 57 11.93 -9.75 0.41
CA ASN A 57 11.48 -9.77 1.79
C ASN A 57 10.06 -9.21 1.96
N ALA A 58 9.76 -8.09 1.30
CA ALA A 58 8.42 -7.49 1.31
C ALA A 58 7.38 -8.39 0.66
N LYS A 59 7.73 -9.06 -0.45
CA LYS A 59 6.88 -10.03 -1.13
C LYS A 59 6.58 -11.23 -0.21
N LEU A 60 7.61 -11.81 0.39
CA LEU A 60 7.48 -12.93 1.33
C LEU A 60 6.61 -12.57 2.53
N TYR A 61 6.77 -11.37 3.09
CA TYR A 61 5.94 -10.92 4.21
C TYR A 61 4.46 -10.82 3.84
N LYS A 62 4.15 -10.25 2.67
CA LYS A 62 2.78 -10.15 2.15
C LYS A 62 2.17 -11.52 1.90
N GLU A 63 2.94 -12.44 1.32
CA GLU A 63 2.51 -13.82 1.07
C GLU A 63 2.22 -14.57 2.37
N LYS A 64 3.13 -14.50 3.36
CA LYS A 64 2.90 -15.11 4.68
C LYS A 64 1.67 -14.54 5.38
N THR A 65 1.49 -13.22 5.32
CA THR A 65 0.34 -12.55 5.91
C THR A 65 -0.97 -12.98 5.23
N LYS A 66 -0.97 -13.06 3.88
CA LYS A 66 -2.10 -13.56 3.11
C LYS A 66 -2.42 -15.01 3.48
N MET A 67 -1.43 -15.89 3.50
CA MET A 67 -1.62 -17.30 3.89
C MET A 67 -2.18 -17.45 5.30
N TRP A 68 -1.70 -16.64 6.24
CA TRP A 68 -2.22 -16.64 7.61
C TRP A 68 -3.67 -16.13 7.67
N GLN A 69 -3.98 -15.06 6.93
CA GLN A 69 -5.33 -14.51 6.86
C GLN A 69 -6.30 -15.50 6.19
N ASP A 70 -5.92 -16.08 5.06
CA ASP A 70 -6.72 -17.05 4.30
C ASP A 70 -7.03 -18.29 5.15
N LYS A 71 -6.06 -18.79 5.93
CA LYS A 71 -6.28 -19.87 6.90
C LYS A 71 -7.32 -19.53 7.98
N ARG A 72 -7.49 -18.25 8.31
CA ARG A 72 -8.46 -17.78 9.32
C ARG A 72 -9.84 -17.45 8.74
N ILE A 73 -9.95 -17.29 7.41
CA ILE A 73 -11.24 -17.09 6.77
C ILE A 73 -12.02 -18.41 6.86
N SER A 74 -12.94 -18.49 7.82
CA SER A 74 -13.84 -19.63 7.91
C SER A 74 -14.73 -19.69 6.68
N THR A 75 -14.81 -20.86 6.04
CA THR A 75 -15.78 -21.13 4.97
C THR A 75 -17.18 -21.08 5.59
N ARG A 76 -18.02 -20.18 5.07
CA ARG A 76 -19.41 -20.05 5.48
C ARG A 76 -20.26 -20.46 4.30
N ILE A 77 -20.95 -21.59 4.44
CA ILE A 77 -21.97 -22.02 3.51
C ILE A 77 -23.29 -21.46 4.03
N PHE A 78 -24.04 -20.88 3.11
CA PHE A 78 -25.34 -20.29 3.36
C PHE A 78 -26.36 -20.99 2.48
N ASP A 79 -27.53 -21.25 3.04
CA ASP A 79 -28.67 -21.82 2.34
C ASP A 79 -29.83 -20.81 2.34
N PRO A 80 -30.65 -20.77 1.27
CA PRO A 80 -31.88 -19.97 1.25
C PRO A 80 -32.79 -20.30 2.44
N GLY A 81 -33.39 -19.28 3.05
CA GLY A 81 -34.25 -19.42 4.23
C GLY A 81 -33.54 -19.33 5.59
N GLN A 82 -32.20 -19.35 5.63
CA GLN A 82 -31.46 -19.17 6.88
C GLN A 82 -31.50 -17.72 7.38
N MET A 83 -31.50 -17.57 8.70
CA MET A 83 -31.40 -16.28 9.38
C MET A 83 -29.93 -15.90 9.63
N VAL A 84 -29.57 -14.67 9.27
CA VAL A 84 -28.21 -14.15 9.37
C VAL A 84 -28.16 -12.73 9.92
N LEU A 85 -27.04 -12.40 10.56
CA LEU A 85 -26.70 -11.07 11.01
C LEU A 85 -25.80 -10.37 9.99
N LEU A 86 -26.06 -9.09 9.74
CA LEU A 86 -25.25 -8.28 8.82
C LEU A 86 -24.21 -7.45 9.57
N PHE A 87 -22.97 -7.47 9.09
CA PHE A 87 -21.91 -6.63 9.66
C PHE A 87 -22.06 -5.16 9.22
N ASN A 88 -22.24 -4.25 10.18
CA ASN A 88 -22.22 -2.82 9.92
C ASN A 88 -20.79 -2.26 10.07
N SER A 89 -20.20 -1.89 8.93
CA SER A 89 -18.86 -1.30 8.85
C SER A 89 -18.82 0.19 9.19
N ARG A 90 -19.97 0.88 9.26
CA ARG A 90 -20.02 2.31 9.59
C ARG A 90 -19.68 2.50 11.06
N LEU A 91 -18.45 2.93 11.31
CA LEU A 91 -17.95 3.22 12.66
C LEU A 91 -18.63 4.49 13.18
N LYS A 92 -19.44 4.38 14.23
CA LYS A 92 -19.95 5.57 14.95
C LYS A 92 -18.86 6.07 15.90
N ARG A 93 -18.54 7.37 15.84
CA ARG A 93 -17.63 8.04 16.79
C ARG A 93 -18.30 8.05 18.17
N PHE A 94 -17.90 7.13 19.03
CA PHE A 94 -18.20 7.19 20.46
C PHE A 94 -17.02 7.83 21.18
N SER A 95 -17.25 8.49 22.32
CA SER A 95 -16.21 9.16 23.12
C SER A 95 -15.07 8.25 23.60
N ARG A 96 -15.20 6.92 23.45
CA ARG A 96 -14.23 5.93 23.93
C ARG A 96 -13.52 5.14 22.83
N LYS A 97 -14.24 4.31 22.05
CA LYS A 97 -13.67 3.46 20.98
C LYS A 97 -14.66 3.29 19.83
N LEU A 98 -14.15 3.20 18.61
CA LEU A 98 -14.92 2.80 17.43
C LEU A 98 -15.30 1.32 17.58
N LYS A 99 -16.60 1.02 17.59
CA LYS A 99 -17.11 -0.35 17.62
C LYS A 99 -17.96 -0.58 16.37
N SER A 100 -17.54 -1.54 15.54
CA SER A 100 -18.43 -2.15 14.55
C SER A 100 -19.48 -3.01 15.27
N ARG A 101 -20.68 -3.09 14.70
CA ARG A 101 -21.81 -3.83 15.28
C ARG A 101 -22.38 -4.78 14.25
N TRP A 102 -22.85 -5.94 14.72
CA TRP A 102 -23.75 -6.80 13.94
C TRP A 102 -25.15 -6.19 14.00
N PHE A 103 -25.81 -6.12 12.86
CA PHE A 103 -27.07 -5.43 12.66
C PHE A 103 -28.10 -6.44 12.19
N GLY A 104 -29.30 -6.38 12.79
CA GLY A 104 -30.54 -7.03 12.36
C GLY A 104 -30.48 -8.56 12.17
N VAL A 105 -31.64 -9.20 12.22
CA VAL A 105 -31.80 -10.53 11.63
C VAL A 105 -32.32 -10.34 10.22
N PHE A 106 -31.71 -11.04 9.27
CA PHE A 106 -32.12 -11.04 7.88
C PHE A 106 -32.28 -12.46 7.38
N THR A 107 -33.24 -12.67 6.49
CA THR A 107 -33.52 -13.97 5.90
C THR A 107 -32.88 -14.05 4.53
N ILE A 108 -32.11 -15.10 4.27
CA ILE A 108 -31.46 -15.29 2.97
C ILE A 108 -32.49 -15.67 1.92
N THR A 109 -32.56 -14.91 0.83
CA THR A 109 -33.44 -15.22 -0.31
C THR A 109 -32.71 -16.03 -1.37
N LYS A 110 -31.49 -15.62 -1.73
CA LYS A 110 -30.68 -16.27 -2.77
C LYS A 110 -29.21 -16.25 -2.40
N VAL A 111 -28.52 -17.33 -2.75
CA VAL A 111 -27.07 -17.48 -2.55
C VAL A 111 -26.43 -17.67 -3.91
N SER A 112 -25.44 -16.84 -4.24
CA SER A 112 -24.69 -16.95 -5.49
C SER A 112 -23.42 -17.76 -5.29
N PRO A 113 -23.00 -18.58 -6.27
CA PRO A 113 -21.71 -19.26 -6.22
C PRO A 113 -20.51 -18.29 -6.18
N TYR A 114 -20.71 -17.03 -6.59
CA TYR A 114 -19.67 -16.00 -6.59
C TYR A 114 -19.51 -15.25 -5.25
N GLY A 115 -20.24 -15.68 -4.20
CA GLY A 115 -20.03 -15.21 -2.83
C GLY A 115 -20.88 -13.99 -2.39
N TYR A 116 -21.74 -13.46 -3.26
CA TYR A 116 -22.78 -12.52 -2.84
C TYR A 116 -24.06 -13.26 -2.44
N VAL A 117 -24.78 -12.68 -1.49
CA VAL A 117 -26.00 -13.23 -0.90
C VAL A 117 -27.06 -12.14 -0.93
N GLU A 118 -28.24 -12.48 -1.43
CA GLU A 118 -29.41 -11.62 -1.36
C GLU A 118 -30.14 -11.91 -0.05
N VAL A 119 -30.26 -10.88 0.78
CA VAL A 119 -30.91 -10.96 2.10
C VAL A 119 -32.12 -10.05 2.12
N MET A 120 -33.12 -10.43 2.92
CA MET A 120 -34.39 -9.74 3.07
C MET A 120 -34.65 -9.41 4.52
N GLU A 121 -35.14 -8.19 4.77
CA GLU A 121 -35.64 -7.78 6.08
C GLU A 121 -37.13 -8.10 6.20
N GLU A 122 -37.53 -8.81 7.25
CA GLU A 122 -38.92 -9.23 7.43
C GLU A 122 -39.88 -8.05 7.71
N SER A 123 -39.42 -7.03 8.43
CA SER A 123 -40.25 -5.89 8.82
C SER A 123 -40.56 -4.92 7.67
N SER A 124 -39.63 -4.77 6.72
CA SER A 124 -39.77 -3.81 5.63
C SER A 124 -39.96 -4.46 4.25
N GLY A 125 -39.72 -5.77 4.13
CA GLY A 125 -39.73 -6.50 2.87
C GLY A 125 -38.60 -6.10 1.91
N ARG A 126 -37.66 -5.25 2.33
CA ARG A 126 -36.57 -4.76 1.49
C ARG A 126 -35.54 -5.87 1.27
N LYS A 127 -35.06 -5.97 0.02
CA LYS A 127 -33.99 -6.88 -0.38
C LYS A 127 -32.71 -6.11 -0.64
N PHE A 128 -31.59 -6.66 -0.21
CA PHE A 128 -30.27 -6.09 -0.45
C PHE A 128 -29.26 -7.19 -0.72
N ILE A 129 -28.29 -6.87 -1.58
CA ILE A 129 -27.21 -7.76 -1.95
C ILE A 129 -26.00 -7.43 -1.08
N VAL A 130 -25.47 -8.45 -0.40
CA VAL A 130 -24.32 -8.31 0.50
C VAL A 130 -23.27 -9.37 0.20
N ASN A 131 -22.02 -9.07 0.50
CA ASN A 131 -20.96 -10.09 0.46
C ASN A 131 -21.17 -11.08 1.63
N GLY A 132 -21.15 -12.39 1.36
CA GLY A 132 -21.31 -13.43 2.36
C GLY A 132 -20.28 -13.36 3.51
N GLN A 133 -19.09 -12.79 3.27
CA GLN A 133 -18.09 -12.55 4.33
C GLN A 133 -18.60 -11.59 5.42
N ARG A 134 -19.56 -10.73 5.08
CA ARG A 134 -20.18 -9.77 6.02
C ARG A 134 -21.39 -10.35 6.75
N LEU A 135 -21.73 -11.61 6.50
CA LEU A 135 -22.85 -12.30 7.13
C LEU A 135 -22.38 -13.30 8.18
N LYS A 136 -23.16 -13.47 9.23
CA LYS A 136 -22.95 -14.47 10.28
C LYS A 136 -24.25 -15.20 10.57
N HIS A 137 -24.20 -16.53 10.69
CA HIS A 137 -25.35 -17.34 11.08
C HIS A 137 -25.94 -16.90 12.40
N TYR A 138 -27.26 -16.80 12.43
CA TYR A 138 -28.02 -16.55 13.65
C TYR A 138 -28.42 -17.88 14.29
N LEU A 139 -27.96 -18.14 15.51
CA LEU A 139 -28.16 -19.43 16.20
C LEU A 139 -29.33 -19.42 17.21
N GLY A 140 -30.18 -18.40 17.18
CA GLY A 140 -31.29 -18.24 18.12
C GLY A 140 -30.87 -17.56 19.43
N GLY A 141 -31.61 -16.51 19.78
CA GLY A 141 -31.47 -15.66 20.95
C GLY A 141 -32.54 -14.56 20.90
N ASP A 142 -32.71 -13.78 21.96
CA ASP A 142 -33.50 -12.55 21.86
C ASP A 142 -32.59 -11.44 21.33
N ILE A 143 -32.90 -10.90 20.15
CA ILE A 143 -32.31 -9.66 19.68
C ILE A 143 -33.21 -8.52 20.09
N ASP A 144 -32.65 -7.62 20.88
CA ASP A 144 -33.29 -6.39 21.32
C ASP A 144 -33.43 -5.42 20.13
N CYS A 145 -34.38 -5.69 19.24
CA CYS A 145 -34.64 -4.94 18.01
C CYS A 145 -34.95 -3.46 18.28
N GLN A 146 -35.45 -3.12 19.48
CA GLN A 146 -35.86 -1.78 19.87
C GLN A 146 -34.71 -0.76 19.95
N ARG A 147 -33.46 -1.18 20.21
CA ARG A 147 -32.29 -0.27 20.19
C ARG A 147 -31.82 0.09 18.78
N THR A 148 -32.30 -0.63 17.77
CA THR A 148 -31.83 -0.52 16.39
C THR A 148 -32.60 0.54 15.59
N ILE A 149 -33.88 0.74 15.93
CA ILE A 149 -34.80 1.67 15.23
C ILE A 149 -34.54 3.13 15.61
N GLN A 150 -34.12 3.42 16.84
CA GLN A 150 -33.80 4.78 17.33
C GLN A 150 -32.56 5.44 16.67
N LEU A 151 -31.93 4.78 15.70
CA LEU A 151 -30.75 5.28 15.00
C LEU A 151 -30.99 5.55 13.50
N LEU A 152 -32.24 5.40 13.05
CA LEU A 152 -32.72 5.71 11.69
C LEU A 152 -33.64 6.95 11.65
N THR A 153 -33.82 7.62 12.79
CA THR A 153 -34.34 8.99 12.92
C THR A 153 -33.18 9.90 13.32
#